data_AF-A0A9X2IYF8-F1
#
_entry.id   AF-A0A9X2IYF8-F1
#
_cell.length_a   1.000
_cell.length_b   1.000
_cell.length_c   1.000
_cell.angle_alpha   90.00
_cell.angle_beta   90.00
_cell.angle_gamma   90.00
#
_symmetry.space_group_name_H-M   'P 1'
#
loop_
_entity.id
_entity.type
_entity.pdbx_description
1 polymer ?
#
loop_
_entity_poly.entity_id
_entity_poly.type
_entity_poly.pdbx_seq_one_letter_code
_entity_poly.pdbx_strand_id
1 'polypeptide(L)'
;MLRSDELTDIVRQAIALALAVDLDEVTPDKLLIPELGAESIDFLDITFRLEQFLPISIPRDDLNEQAEDVFGAGAAVDTLRRLTPLGAFLVRERLYGVDPAKVEIGMRVEDVSSLWTVRTWVGLCQRLLDTVPQQCPACAGPRTFVRNDEGEYHAACGNCHAELAAVPGDELNQRWFEEIRDTDEVAALLEASRKQAAEAEAATTQTPVAAE
;
A
#
# COMPACT_ATOMS: atom_id res chain seq x y z
N MET A 1 -15.59 1.27 15.72
CA MET A 1 -14.48 1.67 14.84
C MET A 1 -13.30 1.95 15.74
N LEU A 2 -12.11 1.47 15.40
CA LEU A 2 -10.89 1.87 16.12
C LEU A 2 -10.73 3.39 15.96
N ARG A 3 -10.39 4.12 17.02
CA ARG A 3 -10.31 5.58 16.92
C ARG A 3 -9.07 5.98 16.10
N SER A 4 -9.14 7.11 15.40
CA SER A 4 -8.07 7.54 14.49
C SER A 4 -6.76 7.87 15.21
N ASP A 5 -6.84 8.44 16.42
CA ASP A 5 -5.71 8.68 17.31
C ASP A 5 -5.05 7.36 17.74
N GLU A 6 -5.88 6.41 18.16
CA GLU A 6 -5.44 5.08 18.59
C GLU A 6 -4.74 4.29 17.47
N LEU A 7 -5.30 4.31 16.25
CA LEU A 7 -4.65 3.70 15.09
C LEU A 7 -3.29 4.36 14.79
N THR A 8 -3.25 5.70 14.84
CA THR A 8 -2.01 6.44 14.57
C THR A 8 -0.93 6.06 15.58
N ASP A 9 -1.26 5.95 16.86
CA ASP A 9 -0.30 5.55 17.89
C ASP A 9 0.18 4.11 17.74
N ILE A 10 -0.69 3.18 17.33
CA ILE A 10 -0.28 1.79 17.01
C ILE A 10 0.72 1.77 15.85
N VAL A 11 0.43 2.51 14.76
CA VAL A 11 1.34 2.56 13.60
C VAL A 11 2.68 3.20 13.99
N ARG A 12 2.66 4.30 14.75
CA ARG A 12 3.89 4.95 15.23
C ARG A 12 4.71 4.00 16.10
N GLN A 13 4.07 3.26 17.01
CA GLN A 13 4.73 2.28 17.86
C GLN A 13 5.35 1.14 17.05
N ALA A 14 4.65 0.62 16.05
CA ALA A 14 5.16 -0.44 15.18
C ALA A 14 6.42 0.02 14.42
N ILE A 15 6.39 1.24 13.87
CA ILE A 15 7.53 1.84 13.17
C ILE A 15 8.69 2.12 14.12
N ALA A 16 8.44 2.72 15.29
CA ALA A 16 9.49 3.00 16.28
C ALA A 16 10.21 1.72 16.72
N LEU A 17 9.46 0.64 16.96
CA LEU A 17 10.03 -0.66 17.33
C LEU A 17 10.83 -1.29 16.20
N ALA A 18 10.36 -1.19 14.95
CA ALA A 18 11.05 -1.77 13.80
C ALA A 18 12.37 -1.05 13.49
N LEU A 19 12.36 0.29 13.56
CA LEU A 19 13.52 1.11 13.27
C LEU A 19 14.44 1.34 14.47
N ALA A 20 14.04 0.87 15.66
CA ALA A 20 14.74 1.11 16.93
C ALA A 20 15.01 2.61 17.20
N VAL A 21 14.02 3.46 16.91
CA VAL A 21 14.05 4.91 17.12
C VAL A 21 13.08 5.33 18.24
N ASP A 22 13.23 6.55 18.75
CA ASP A 22 12.33 7.05 19.78
C ASP A 22 10.93 7.36 19.20
N LEU A 23 9.87 7.05 19.98
CA LEU A 23 8.48 7.19 19.52
C LEU A 23 8.11 8.65 19.21
N ASP A 24 8.75 9.61 19.86
CA ASP A 24 8.55 11.04 19.63
C ASP A 24 9.16 11.52 18.29
N GLU A 25 10.16 10.82 17.75
CA GLU A 25 10.71 11.07 16.42
C GLU A 25 9.75 10.62 15.29
N VAL A 26 8.89 9.63 15.57
CA VAL A 26 7.94 9.07 14.61
C VAL A 26 6.68 9.94 14.53
N THR A 27 6.76 11.06 13.80
CA THR A 27 5.60 11.94 13.54
C THR A 27 4.88 11.58 12.23
N PRO A 28 3.58 11.89 12.07
CA PRO A 28 2.80 11.44 10.91
C PRO A 28 3.37 11.79 9.54
N ASP A 29 4.07 12.93 9.41
CA ASP A 29 4.54 13.45 8.12
C ASP A 29 6.01 13.10 7.84
N LYS A 30 6.68 12.35 8.74
CA LYS A 30 8.06 11.87 8.55
C LYS A 30 8.14 10.82 7.45
N LEU A 31 9.10 10.98 6.56
CA LEU A 31 9.46 10.00 5.54
C LEU A 31 10.30 8.87 6.15
N LEU A 32 9.90 7.63 5.91
CA LEU A 32 10.53 6.47 6.57
C LEU A 32 11.99 6.31 6.15
N ILE A 33 12.29 6.39 4.85
CA ILE A 33 13.66 6.19 4.35
C ILE A 33 14.54 7.42 4.64
N PRO A 34 14.30 8.60 4.04
CA PRO A 34 15.25 9.71 4.13
C PRO A 34 15.27 10.41 5.49
N GLU A 35 14.27 10.24 6.35
CA GLU A 35 14.21 10.93 7.65
C GLU A 35 14.26 10.02 8.87
N LEU A 36 13.74 8.78 8.78
CA LEU A 36 13.81 7.81 9.88
C LEU A 36 14.85 6.71 9.65
N GLY A 37 15.53 6.71 8.50
CA GLY A 37 16.62 5.79 8.21
C GLY A 37 16.18 4.36 7.89
N ALA A 38 14.92 4.16 7.49
CA ALA A 38 14.42 2.83 7.15
C ALA A 38 15.14 2.23 5.94
N GLU A 39 15.51 0.96 6.05
CA GLU A 39 16.01 0.10 4.99
C GLU A 39 14.89 -0.81 4.44
N SER A 40 15.15 -1.48 3.32
CA SER A 40 14.16 -2.37 2.68
C SER A 40 13.68 -3.50 3.60
N ILE A 41 14.56 -3.99 4.47
CA ILE A 41 14.24 -5.05 5.44
C ILE A 41 13.31 -4.56 6.56
N ASP A 42 13.34 -3.27 6.89
CA ASP A 42 12.55 -2.73 8.01
C ASP A 42 11.06 -2.71 7.67
N PHE A 43 10.70 -2.53 6.40
CA PHE A 43 9.29 -2.62 5.97
C PHE A 43 8.69 -4.00 6.25
N LEU A 44 9.50 -5.05 6.21
CA LEU A 44 9.07 -6.39 6.56
C LEU A 44 8.76 -6.50 8.06
N ASP A 45 9.61 -5.93 8.93
CA ASP A 45 9.37 -5.93 10.39
C ASP A 45 8.19 -5.02 10.77
N ILE A 46 8.08 -3.83 10.16
CA ILE A 46 6.91 -2.95 10.30
C ILE A 46 5.62 -3.72 9.97
N THR A 47 5.64 -4.45 8.85
CA THR A 47 4.49 -5.25 8.41
C THR A 47 4.11 -6.30 9.46
N PHE A 48 5.07 -7.10 9.94
CA PHE A 48 4.80 -8.13 10.94
C PHE A 48 4.26 -7.54 12.25
N ARG A 49 4.82 -6.41 12.71
CA ARG A 49 4.34 -5.74 13.93
C ARG A 49 2.92 -5.19 13.76
N LEU A 50 2.60 -4.63 12.61
CA LEU A 50 1.24 -4.15 12.32
C LEU A 50 0.24 -5.30 12.27
N GLU A 51 0.59 -6.42 11.62
CA GLU A 51 -0.24 -7.63 11.58
C GLU A 51 -0.37 -8.31 12.96
N GLN A 52 0.62 -8.11 13.84
CA GLN A 52 0.52 -8.54 15.23
C GLN A 52 -0.47 -7.66 16.02
N PHE A 53 -0.37 -6.33 15.89
CA PHE A 53 -1.21 -5.42 16.68
C PHE A 53 -2.62 -5.23 16.14
N LEU A 54 -2.86 -5.47 14.85
CA LEU A 54 -4.13 -5.18 14.18
C LEU A 54 -4.66 -6.41 13.44
N PRO A 55 -5.99 -6.59 13.33
CA PRO A 55 -6.60 -7.71 12.62
C PRO A 55 -6.63 -7.46 11.11
N ILE A 56 -5.46 -7.29 10.52
CA ILE A 56 -5.27 -7.00 9.10
C ILE A 56 -4.22 -7.93 8.52
N SER A 57 -4.24 -8.08 7.19
CA SER A 57 -3.14 -8.68 6.44
C SER A 57 -2.70 -7.68 5.39
N ILE A 58 -1.43 -7.29 5.44
CA ILE A 58 -0.82 -6.31 4.54
C ILE A 58 -0.38 -7.02 3.26
N PRO A 59 -0.59 -6.42 2.06
CA PRO A 59 -0.24 -7.04 0.79
C PRO A 59 1.24 -7.45 0.74
N ARG A 60 1.53 -8.64 0.21
CA ARG A 60 2.89 -9.18 0.07
C ARG A 60 3.34 -9.26 -1.38
N ASP A 61 2.40 -9.38 -2.31
CA ASP A 61 2.70 -9.52 -3.73
C ASP A 61 3.12 -8.17 -4.31
N ASP A 62 3.95 -8.20 -5.35
CA ASP A 62 4.40 -6.98 -6.01
C ASP A 62 3.21 -6.28 -6.69
N LEU A 63 2.97 -5.02 -6.31
CA LEU A 63 1.83 -4.25 -6.79
C LEU A 63 1.87 -4.04 -8.32
N ASN A 64 3.07 -3.96 -8.91
CA ASN A 64 3.21 -3.86 -10.36
C ASN A 64 2.84 -5.18 -11.03
N GLU A 65 3.29 -6.33 -10.51
CA GLU A 65 2.89 -7.65 -11.04
C GLU A 65 1.36 -7.81 -11.01
N GLN A 66 0.72 -7.48 -9.88
CA GLN A 66 -0.74 -7.51 -9.76
C GLN A 66 -1.44 -6.56 -10.75
N ALA A 67 -0.86 -5.39 -11.01
CA ALA A 67 -1.39 -4.44 -11.99
C ALA A 67 -1.24 -4.99 -13.43
N GLU A 68 -0.13 -5.64 -13.75
CA GLU A 68 0.11 -6.23 -15.07
C GLU A 68 -0.86 -7.38 -15.37
N ASP A 69 -1.26 -8.16 -14.36
CA ASP A 69 -2.27 -9.21 -14.52
C ASP A 69 -3.64 -8.65 -14.99
N VAL A 70 -3.98 -7.42 -14.60
CA VAL A 70 -5.26 -6.78 -14.94
C VAL A 70 -5.17 -5.91 -16.19
N PHE A 71 -4.08 -5.16 -16.33
CA PHE A 71 -3.91 -4.10 -17.33
C PHE A 71 -2.96 -4.46 -18.48
N GLY A 72 -2.21 -5.55 -18.35
CA GLY A 72 -1.20 -6.01 -19.31
C GLY A 72 0.22 -5.60 -18.93
N ALA A 73 1.19 -6.37 -19.42
CA ALA A 73 2.62 -6.13 -19.20
C ALA A 73 3.03 -4.70 -19.63
N GLY A 74 3.86 -4.04 -18.83
CA GLY A 74 4.32 -2.69 -19.12
C GLY A 74 3.28 -1.58 -18.90
N ALA A 75 2.07 -1.92 -18.42
CA ALA A 75 1.00 -0.94 -18.26
C ALA A 75 1.30 0.08 -17.15
N ALA A 76 1.83 -0.36 -16.00
CA ALA A 76 2.14 0.51 -14.86
C ALA A 76 3.62 0.92 -14.80
N VAL A 77 4.54 0.04 -15.22
CA VAL A 77 5.99 0.28 -15.20
C VAL A 77 6.60 -0.08 -16.55
N ASP A 78 7.39 0.83 -17.13
CA ASP A 78 8.06 0.58 -18.41
C ASP A 78 9.33 -0.30 -18.27
N THR A 79 9.89 -0.73 -19.40
CA THR A 79 11.10 -1.59 -19.44
C THR A 79 12.36 -0.91 -18.91
N LEU A 80 12.32 0.40 -18.68
CA LEU A 80 13.39 1.19 -18.05
C LEU A 80 13.13 1.41 -16.56
N ARG A 81 12.20 0.64 -15.96
CA ARG A 81 11.85 0.65 -14.53
C ARG A 81 11.27 1.98 -14.07
N ARG A 82 10.49 2.65 -14.93
CA ARG A 82 9.83 3.93 -14.60
C ARG A 82 8.32 3.82 -14.63
N LEU A 83 7.68 4.62 -13.78
CA LEU A 83 6.23 4.77 -13.77
C LEU A 83 5.74 5.29 -15.13
N THR A 84 4.75 4.63 -15.68
CA THR A 84 3.95 5.13 -16.80
C THR A 84 2.90 6.13 -16.30
N PRO A 85 2.12 6.79 -17.18
CA PRO A 85 0.93 7.54 -16.77
C PRO A 85 -0.02 6.76 -15.85
N LEU A 86 -0.30 5.49 -16.18
CA LEU A 86 -1.11 4.63 -15.31
C LEU A 86 -0.39 4.35 -13.99
N GLY A 87 0.90 4.00 -14.01
CA GLY A 87 1.66 3.74 -12.78
C GLY A 87 1.65 4.93 -11.81
N ALA A 88 1.87 6.15 -12.33
CA ALA A 88 1.80 7.37 -11.53
C ALA A 88 0.40 7.60 -10.96
N PHE A 89 -0.66 7.34 -11.72
CA PHE A 89 -2.04 7.38 -11.22
C PHE A 89 -2.28 6.37 -10.10
N LEU A 90 -1.91 5.10 -10.30
CA LEU A 90 -2.12 4.04 -9.31
C LEU A 90 -1.40 4.37 -7.99
N VAL A 91 -0.17 4.86 -8.05
CA VAL A 91 0.60 5.28 -6.86
C VAL A 91 -0.11 6.41 -6.12
N ARG A 92 -0.59 7.45 -6.82
CA ARG A 92 -1.28 8.60 -6.21
C ARG A 92 -2.59 8.20 -5.54
N GLU A 93 -3.35 7.31 -6.17
CA GLU A 93 -4.62 6.82 -5.60
C GLU A 93 -4.39 5.87 -4.41
N ARG A 94 -3.34 5.05 -4.46
CA ARG A 94 -3.13 4.01 -3.45
C ARG A 94 -2.37 4.49 -2.22
N LEU A 95 -1.38 5.37 -2.38
CA LEU A 95 -0.51 5.82 -1.30
C LEU A 95 -1.09 7.06 -0.59
N TYR A 96 -1.91 6.81 0.43
CA TYR A 96 -2.39 7.86 1.32
C TYR A 96 -1.21 8.61 1.97
N GLY A 97 -1.34 9.91 2.20
CA GLY A 97 -0.29 10.69 2.89
C GLY A 97 1.00 10.93 2.10
N VAL A 98 1.10 10.42 0.86
CA VAL A 98 2.09 10.90 -0.11
C VAL A 98 1.54 12.15 -0.78
N ASP A 99 2.38 13.16 -0.95
CA ASP A 99 2.04 14.33 -1.76
C ASP A 99 1.93 13.91 -3.25
N PRO A 100 0.73 13.94 -3.85
CA PRO A 100 0.55 13.48 -5.23
C PRO A 100 1.37 14.26 -6.24
N ALA A 101 1.77 15.51 -5.91
CA ALA A 101 2.61 16.34 -6.75
C ALA A 101 4.06 15.83 -6.83
N LYS A 102 4.51 15.02 -5.87
CA LYS A 102 5.84 14.40 -5.87
C LYS A 102 5.90 13.09 -6.66
N VAL A 103 4.76 12.51 -7.01
CA VAL A 103 4.69 11.33 -7.87
C VAL A 103 4.66 11.82 -9.30
N GLU A 104 5.63 11.45 -10.12
CA GLU A 104 5.77 11.94 -11.50
C GLU A 104 5.75 10.78 -12.52
N ILE A 105 5.27 11.07 -13.73
CA ILE A 105 5.40 10.14 -14.86
C ILE A 105 6.90 10.07 -15.20
N GLY A 106 7.43 8.85 -15.35
CA GLY A 106 8.86 8.64 -15.56
C GLY A 106 9.69 8.52 -14.26
N MET A 107 9.08 8.68 -13.07
CA MET A 107 9.74 8.39 -11.79
C MET A 107 10.22 6.92 -11.77
N ARG A 108 11.42 6.66 -11.25
CA ARG A 108 11.91 5.28 -11.09
C ARG A 108 11.12 4.58 -9.99
N VAL A 109 10.79 3.31 -10.19
CA VAL A 109 9.99 2.53 -9.22
C VAL A 109 10.68 2.46 -7.86
N GLU A 110 12.01 2.34 -7.85
CA GLU A 110 12.84 2.33 -6.64
C GLU A 110 12.78 3.63 -5.83
N ASP A 111 12.42 4.76 -6.46
CA ASP A 111 12.33 6.05 -5.77
C ASP A 111 10.95 6.24 -5.09
N VAL A 112 9.94 5.42 -5.42
CA VAL A 112 8.57 5.54 -4.90
C VAL A 112 8.51 5.29 -3.40
N SER A 113 9.26 4.32 -2.88
CA SER A 113 9.29 3.99 -1.44
C SER A 113 9.87 5.12 -0.59
N SER A 114 10.71 5.98 -1.18
CA SER A 114 11.28 7.15 -0.51
C SER A 114 10.24 8.24 -0.23
N LEU A 115 9.04 8.14 -0.82
CA LEU A 115 7.92 9.04 -0.57
C LEU A 115 7.05 8.59 0.60
N TRP A 116 7.21 7.36 1.10
CA TRP A 116 6.32 6.81 2.13
C TRP A 116 6.52 7.51 3.46
N THR A 117 5.41 7.97 4.02
CA THR A 117 5.37 8.60 5.34
C THR A 117 4.77 7.67 6.39
N VAL A 118 4.90 8.02 7.67
CA VAL A 118 4.16 7.35 8.75
C VAL A 118 2.65 7.36 8.45
N ARG A 119 2.13 8.47 7.92
CA ARG A 119 0.73 8.61 7.48
C ARG A 119 0.36 7.63 6.37
N THR A 120 1.28 7.27 5.47
CA THR A 120 1.03 6.25 4.44
C THR A 120 0.69 4.90 5.05
N TRP A 121 1.40 4.51 6.11
CA TRP A 121 1.10 3.28 6.85
C TRP A 121 -0.21 3.36 7.63
N VAL A 122 -0.50 4.51 8.25
CA VAL A 122 -1.82 4.74 8.90
C VAL A 122 -2.96 4.58 7.89
N GLY A 123 -2.82 5.17 6.70
CA GLY A 123 -3.83 5.06 5.64
C GLY A 123 -4.01 3.63 5.12
N LEU A 124 -2.92 2.88 4.97
CA LEU A 124 -2.97 1.46 4.59
C LEU A 124 -3.72 0.63 5.64
N CYS A 125 -3.34 0.75 6.91
CA CYS A 125 -4.01 0.03 8.00
C CYS A 125 -5.49 0.42 8.10
N GLN A 126 -5.81 1.71 8.01
CA GLN A 126 -7.20 2.19 8.02
C GLN A 126 -8.01 1.56 6.90
N ARG A 127 -7.46 1.56 5.67
CA ARG A 127 -8.12 0.99 4.50
C ARG A 127 -8.41 -0.50 4.68
N LEU A 128 -7.45 -1.27 5.23
CA LEU A 128 -7.66 -2.69 5.54
C LEU A 128 -8.73 -2.88 6.62
N LEU A 129 -8.67 -2.11 7.72
CA LEU A 129 -9.66 -2.18 8.80
C LEU A 129 -11.08 -1.81 8.34
N ASP A 130 -11.22 -0.94 7.34
CA ASP A 130 -12.51 -0.56 6.78
C ASP A 130 -13.18 -1.69 6.00
N THR A 131 -12.40 -2.69 5.55
CA THR A 131 -12.94 -3.90 4.91
C THR A 131 -13.57 -4.89 5.90
N VAL A 132 -13.27 -4.77 7.20
CA VAL A 132 -13.88 -5.64 8.21
C VAL A 132 -15.39 -5.38 8.24
N PRO A 133 -16.27 -6.40 8.08
CA PRO A 133 -17.71 -6.19 8.00
C PRO A 133 -18.26 -5.37 9.17
N GLN A 134 -19.00 -4.29 8.89
CA GLN A 134 -19.60 -3.46 9.93
C GLN A 134 -20.71 -4.18 10.70
N GLN A 135 -21.34 -5.18 10.07
CA GLN A 135 -22.35 -6.05 10.65
C GLN A 135 -21.91 -7.50 10.48
N CYS A 136 -22.12 -8.31 11.52
CA CYS A 136 -21.79 -9.72 11.51
C CYS A 136 -22.67 -10.47 10.49
N PRO A 137 -22.08 -11.22 9.55
CA PRO A 137 -22.86 -12.00 8.58
C PRO A 137 -23.78 -13.05 9.21
N ALA A 138 -23.46 -13.52 10.43
CA ALA A 138 -24.21 -14.57 11.11
C ALA A 138 -25.43 -14.07 11.90
N CYS A 139 -25.37 -12.87 12.47
CA CYS A 139 -26.42 -12.36 13.37
C CYS A 139 -26.77 -10.87 13.23
N ALA A 140 -26.18 -10.18 12.24
CA ALA A 140 -26.29 -8.73 12.03
C ALA A 140 -25.84 -7.84 13.20
N GLY A 141 -25.23 -8.43 14.25
CA GLY A 141 -24.66 -7.68 15.37
C GLY A 141 -23.51 -6.77 14.93
N PRO A 142 -23.28 -5.65 15.65
CA PRO A 142 -22.30 -4.65 15.23
C PRO A 142 -20.87 -5.17 15.35
N ARG A 143 -19.98 -4.67 14.49
CA ARG A 143 -18.53 -4.85 14.61
C ARG A 143 -18.00 -4.18 15.87
N THR A 144 -17.15 -4.90 16.59
CA THR A 144 -16.36 -4.42 17.71
C THR A 144 -14.88 -4.74 17.48
N PHE A 145 -13.99 -3.90 18.00
CA PHE A 145 -12.57 -4.20 18.09
C PHE A 145 -12.25 -4.44 19.56
N VAL A 146 -11.68 -5.60 19.87
CA VAL A 146 -11.36 -6.03 21.23
C VAL A 146 -9.85 -6.11 21.33
N ARG A 147 -9.31 -5.57 22.42
CA ARG A 147 -7.88 -5.58 22.72
C ARG A 147 -7.58 -6.64 23.76
N ASN A 148 -6.58 -7.48 23.53
CA ASN A 148 -6.10 -8.47 24.50
C ASN A 148 -5.09 -7.86 25.50
N ASP A 149 -4.65 -8.65 26.48
CA ASP A 149 -3.70 -8.22 27.52
C ASP A 149 -2.29 -7.91 26.95
N GLU A 150 -1.97 -8.46 25.78
CA GLU A 150 -0.72 -8.21 25.04
C GLU A 150 -0.81 -6.94 24.17
N GLY A 151 -1.99 -6.33 24.12
CA GLY A 151 -2.25 -5.08 23.43
C GLY A 151 -2.66 -5.24 21.96
N GLU A 152 -2.86 -6.46 21.49
CA GLU A 152 -3.25 -6.81 20.13
C GLU A 152 -4.77 -6.67 19.94
N TYR A 153 -5.19 -6.20 18.77
CA TYR A 153 -6.59 -6.02 18.44
C TYR A 153 -7.09 -7.16 17.56
N HIS A 154 -8.29 -7.63 17.88
CA HIS A 154 -9.07 -8.51 17.01
C HIS A 154 -10.44 -7.89 16.73
N ALA A 155 -11.01 -8.17 15.57
CA ALA A 155 -12.36 -7.75 15.26
C ALA A 155 -13.36 -8.89 15.49
N ALA A 156 -14.44 -8.58 16.19
CA ALA A 156 -15.46 -9.55 16.54
C ALA A 156 -16.86 -8.93 16.52
N CYS A 157 -17.88 -9.78 16.41
CA CYS A 157 -19.26 -9.37 16.57
C CYS A 157 -19.55 -9.04 18.05
N GLY A 158 -20.16 -7.89 18.31
CA GLY A 158 -20.58 -7.50 19.65
C GLY A 158 -21.71 -8.34 20.27
N ASN A 159 -22.40 -9.17 19.46
CA ASN A 159 -23.52 -10.00 19.93
C ASN A 159 -23.15 -11.46 20.12
N CYS A 160 -22.64 -12.11 19.06
CA CYS A 160 -22.33 -13.55 19.10
C CYS A 160 -20.84 -13.85 19.25
N HIS A 161 -19.99 -12.81 19.32
CA HIS A 161 -18.54 -12.93 19.46
C HIS A 161 -17.82 -13.68 18.33
N ALA A 162 -18.51 -13.95 17.21
CA ALA A 162 -17.87 -14.48 16.02
C ALA A 162 -16.80 -13.51 15.52
N GLU A 163 -15.65 -14.06 15.14
CA GLU A 163 -14.55 -13.30 14.54
C GLU A 163 -14.98 -12.67 13.21
N LEU A 164 -14.52 -11.45 12.97
CA LEU A 164 -14.74 -10.71 11.73
C LEU A 164 -13.37 -10.42 11.12
N ALA A 165 -13.11 -10.94 9.92
CA ALA A 165 -11.84 -10.73 9.25
C ALA A 165 -11.88 -9.51 8.32
N ALA A 166 -10.74 -8.82 8.20
CA ALA A 166 -10.49 -7.91 7.10
C ALA A 166 -10.30 -8.71 5.80
N VAL A 167 -10.58 -8.09 4.66
CA VAL A 167 -10.12 -8.59 3.36
C VAL A 167 -8.59 -8.52 3.34
N PRO A 168 -7.88 -9.59 2.96
CA PRO A 168 -6.42 -9.57 2.82
C PRO A 168 -5.95 -8.51 1.84
N GLY A 169 -4.76 -7.96 2.08
CA GLY A 169 -4.24 -6.84 1.30
C GLY A 169 -4.10 -7.10 -0.20
N ASP A 170 -3.60 -8.27 -0.59
CA ASP A 170 -3.46 -8.65 -2.01
C ASP A 170 -4.83 -8.75 -2.68
N GLU A 171 -5.80 -9.39 -2.02
CA GLU A 171 -7.19 -9.44 -2.52
C GLU A 171 -7.81 -8.03 -2.61
N LEU A 172 -7.49 -7.14 -1.68
CA LEU A 172 -7.96 -5.76 -1.70
C LEU A 172 -7.36 -4.96 -2.86
N ASN A 173 -6.11 -5.21 -3.24
CA ASN A 173 -5.49 -4.60 -4.42
C ASN A 173 -6.17 -5.13 -5.69
N GLN A 174 -6.35 -6.44 -5.81
CA GLN A 174 -6.99 -7.07 -6.96
C GLN A 174 -8.42 -6.54 -7.18
N ARG A 175 -9.24 -6.48 -6.13
CA ARG A 175 -10.60 -5.91 -6.19
C ARG A 175 -10.58 -4.47 -6.69
N TRP A 176 -9.66 -3.66 -6.19
CA TRP A 176 -9.53 -2.26 -6.61
C TRP A 176 -9.14 -2.14 -8.08
N PHE A 177 -8.18 -2.94 -8.57
CA PHE A 177 -7.82 -2.94 -9.98
C PHE A 177 -8.99 -3.33 -10.89
N GLU A 178 -9.75 -4.36 -10.50
CA GLU A 178 -10.96 -4.78 -11.22
C GLU A 178 -12.05 -3.70 -11.20
N GLU A 179 -12.21 -2.95 -10.11
CA GLU A 179 -13.18 -1.85 -10.01
C GLU A 179 -12.85 -0.69 -10.96
N ILE A 180 -11.56 -0.35 -11.13
CA ILE A 180 -11.16 0.82 -11.92
C ILE A 180 -10.90 0.51 -13.40
N ARG A 181 -10.79 -0.76 -13.79
CA ARG A 181 -10.27 -1.15 -15.12
C ARG A 181 -11.09 -0.64 -16.31
N ASP A 182 -12.39 -0.49 -16.11
CA ASP A 182 -13.33 -0.10 -17.16
C ASP A 182 -13.68 1.41 -17.09
N THR A 183 -12.95 2.19 -16.30
CA THR A 183 -13.16 3.64 -16.22
C THR A 183 -12.55 4.37 -17.41
N ASP A 184 -13.19 5.46 -17.87
CA ASP A 184 -12.70 6.29 -18.97
C ASP A 184 -11.31 6.89 -18.69
N GLU A 185 -11.05 7.23 -17.42
CA GLU A 185 -9.76 7.76 -16.98
C GLU A 185 -8.65 6.71 -17.13
N VAL A 186 -8.87 5.49 -16.64
CA VAL A 186 -7.90 4.39 -16.77
C VAL A 186 -7.70 4.02 -18.24
N ALA A 187 -8.75 4.02 -19.07
CA ALA A 187 -8.62 3.77 -20.50
C ALA A 187 -7.71 4.81 -21.21
N ALA A 188 -7.85 6.09 -20.87
CA ALA A 188 -6.99 7.15 -21.40
C ALA A 188 -5.54 7.03 -20.92
N LEU A 189 -5.34 6.70 -19.64
CA LEU A 189 -4.01 6.49 -19.06
C LEU A 189 -3.32 5.27 -19.65
N LEU A 190 -4.04 4.18 -19.91
CA LEU A 190 -3.51 2.98 -20.56
C LEU A 190 -2.99 3.28 -21.96
N GLU A 191 -3.73 4.06 -22.75
CA GLU A 191 -3.28 4.46 -24.08
C GLU A 191 -2.00 5.30 -24.04
N ALA A 192 -1.90 6.25 -23.12
CA ALA A 192 -0.68 7.03 -22.92
C ALA A 192 0.49 6.15 -22.42
N SER A 193 0.20 5.18 -21.55
CA SER A 193 1.19 4.25 -20.99
C SER A 193 1.78 3.32 -22.05
N ARG A 194 0.96 2.80 -22.96
CA ARG A 194 1.43 1.99 -24.09
C ARG A 194 2.41 2.74 -24.99
N LYS A 195 2.20 4.04 -25.20
CA LYS A 195 3.14 4.88 -25.99
C LYS A 195 4.48 5.01 -25.30
N GLN A 196 4.49 5.35 -24.00
CA GLN A 196 5.72 5.42 -23.22
C GLN A 196 6.45 4.07 -23.17
N ALA A 197 5.73 2.98 -22.95
CA ALA A 197 6.32 1.64 -22.90
C ALA A 197 7.00 1.26 -24.24
N ALA A 198 6.36 1.55 -25.37
CA ALA A 198 6.94 1.32 -26.70
C ALA A 198 8.20 2.16 -26.96
N GLU A 199 8.22 3.42 -26.50
CA GLU A 199 9.42 4.27 -26.58
C GLU A 199 10.56 3.74 -25.70
N ALA A 200 10.24 3.29 -24.49
CA ALA A 200 11.21 2.67 -23.59
C ALA A 200 11.80 1.39 -24.19
N GLU A 201 10.97 0.48 -24.71
CA GLU A 201 11.41 -0.74 -25.40
C GLU A 201 12.34 -0.45 -26.58
N ALA A 202 11.99 0.53 -27.41
CA ALA A 202 12.82 0.95 -28.54
C ALA A 202 14.19 1.46 -28.08
N ALA A 203 14.27 2.18 -26.95
CA ALA A 203 15.51 2.67 -26.38
C ALA A 203 16.38 1.52 -25.81
N THR A 204 15.78 0.55 -25.14
CA THR A 204 16.49 -0.62 -24.57
C THR A 204 17.07 -1.51 -25.68
N THR A 205 16.35 -1.66 -26.79
CA THR A 205 16.78 -2.48 -27.94
C THR A 205 17.90 -1.84 -28.77
N GLN A 206 18.07 -0.51 -28.68
CA GLN A 206 19.10 0.24 -29.41
C GLN A 206 20.42 0.40 -28.64
N THR A 207 20.49 -0.01 -27.38
CA THR A 207 21.75 0.00 -26.60
C THR A 207 22.62 -1.17 -27.08
N PRO A 208 23.77 -0.95 -27.75
CA PRO A 208 24.61 -2.04 -28.19
C PRO A 208 25.18 -2.72 -26.95
N VAL A 209 25.12 -4.05 -26.90
CA VAL A 209 25.95 -4.86 -26.01
C VAL A 209 27.40 -4.48 -26.32
N ALA A 210 28.00 -3.65 -25.47
CA ALA A 210 29.44 -3.43 -25.50
C ALA A 210 30.08 -4.79 -25.21
N ALA A 211 30.67 -5.38 -26.24
CA ALA A 211 31.45 -6.61 -26.11
C ALA A 211 32.72 -6.27 -25.30
N GLU A 212 32.83 -6.85 -24.11
CA GLU A 212 34.09 -7.07 -23.39
C GLU A 212 34.25 -8.56 -23.08
#